data_AF-A0AAX4PC26-F1
#
_entry.id   AF-A0AAX4PC26-F1
#
_cell.length_a   1.000
_cell.length_b   1.000
_cell.length_c   1.000
_cell.angle_alpha   90.00
_cell.angle_beta   90.00
_cell.angle_gamma   90.00
#
_symmetry.space_group_name_H-M   'P 1'
#
loop_
_entity.id
_entity.type
_entity.pdbx_description
1 polymer ?
#
loop_
_entity_poly.entity_id
_entity_poly.type
_entity_poly.pdbx_seq_one_letter_code
_entity_poly.pdbx_strand_id
1 'polypeptide(L)'
;MSVNVRLIKKVGHGVGGGRTARASRCVTRAAANRPMWLNGAKAPAHLNGTIPGDYGFDPLGLGTNPDRLKWYQEAELMNGRFAMLGAAGIMGAEILGVNGKELTWYQAGAKEYDIPLLPLIAIQAAVMGFLEMKRYQGYKDKGVTGVFNDFPFDPAGMLSEEMKVKEVKNARLAMVAMFGFTGQAAVTGAGPVENLKSHLSNPFGNNIINSVLTIQDKLPDPGFAKTTAVQAVVDAAADAAVLTQ
;
A
#
# COMPACT_ATOMS: atom_id res chain seq x y z
N MET A 1 -51.38 78.65 -39.70
CA MET A 1 -50.09 78.38 -39.04
C MET A 1 -50.30 77.23 -38.06
N SER A 2 -49.41 76.23 -38.10
CA SER A 2 -49.18 75.14 -37.12
C SER A 2 -50.26 74.03 -37.07
N VAL A 3 -50.25 73.06 -38.00
CA VAL A 3 -49.44 71.80 -38.04
C VAL A 3 -49.76 70.82 -36.90
N ASN A 4 -50.69 69.89 -37.18
CA ASN A 4 -50.91 68.67 -36.39
C ASN A 4 -49.85 67.62 -36.76
N VAL A 5 -48.92 67.34 -35.85
CA VAL A 5 -47.91 66.28 -36.02
C VAL A 5 -48.53 64.93 -35.67
N ARG A 6 -48.81 64.11 -36.69
CA ARG A 6 -49.05 62.67 -36.53
C ARG A 6 -47.71 62.00 -36.25
N LEU A 7 -47.52 61.44 -35.05
CA LEU A 7 -46.42 60.52 -34.80
C LEU A 7 -46.78 59.15 -35.42
N ILE A 8 -46.05 58.78 -36.46
CA ILE A 8 -46.11 57.49 -37.12
C ILE A 8 -44.80 56.76 -36.82
N LYS A 9 -44.89 55.43 -36.63
CA LYS A 9 -43.80 54.42 -36.68
C LYS A 9 -42.99 54.30 -35.37
N LYS A 10 -42.63 53.10 -34.88
CA LYS A 10 -42.32 51.83 -35.56
C LYS A 10 -42.32 50.69 -34.52
N VAL A 11 -43.18 49.68 -34.66
CA VAL A 11 -43.10 48.43 -33.88
C VAL A 11 -41.91 47.63 -34.42
N GLY A 12 -40.84 47.54 -33.63
CA GLY A 12 -39.71 46.66 -33.92
C GLY A 12 -40.05 45.22 -33.60
N HIS A 13 -40.17 44.39 -34.63
CA HIS A 13 -40.13 42.93 -34.49
C HIS A 13 -38.68 42.50 -34.22
N GLY A 14 -38.35 42.26 -32.95
CA GLY A 14 -37.11 41.62 -32.55
C GLY A 14 -37.24 40.10 -32.63
N VAL A 15 -36.98 39.52 -33.80
CA VAL A 15 -36.66 38.09 -33.94
C VAL A 15 -35.19 37.94 -33.59
N GLY A 16 -34.90 37.60 -32.33
CA GLY A 16 -33.56 37.37 -31.81
C GLY A 16 -33.40 35.91 -31.41
N GLY A 17 -32.65 35.15 -32.22
CA GLY A 17 -32.51 33.70 -32.15
C GLY A 17 -32.22 33.13 -30.77
N GLY A 18 -33.04 32.16 -30.37
CA GLY A 18 -32.74 31.27 -29.26
C GLY A 18 -31.43 30.53 -29.54
N ARG A 19 -30.41 30.82 -28.73
CA ARG A 19 -29.17 30.03 -28.73
C ARG A 19 -29.52 28.69 -28.11
N THR A 20 -29.77 27.69 -28.95
CA THR A 20 -29.72 26.29 -28.53
C THR A 20 -28.35 26.06 -27.91
N ALA A 21 -28.31 25.80 -26.61
CA ALA A 21 -27.10 25.43 -25.90
C ALA A 21 -26.57 24.16 -26.59
N ARG A 22 -25.53 24.33 -27.39
CA ARG A 22 -24.81 23.21 -28.00
C ARG A 22 -24.27 22.41 -26.82
N ALA A 23 -24.83 21.21 -26.60
CA ALA A 23 -24.29 20.28 -25.63
C ALA A 23 -22.80 20.16 -25.91
N SER A 24 -21.97 20.66 -24.97
CA SER A 24 -20.54 20.43 -25.00
C SER A 24 -20.35 18.93 -24.90
N ARG A 25 -20.22 18.27 -26.05
CA ARG A 25 -19.61 16.95 -26.11
C ARG A 25 -18.20 17.15 -25.58
N CYS A 26 -18.01 16.79 -24.31
CA CYS A 26 -16.69 16.52 -23.77
C CYS A 26 -16.12 15.36 -24.60
N VAL A 27 -15.38 15.70 -25.64
CA VAL A 27 -14.47 14.75 -26.25
C VAL A 27 -13.31 14.65 -25.26
N THR A 28 -13.23 13.54 -24.54
CA THR A 28 -12.11 13.17 -23.66
C THR A 28 -10.83 13.06 -24.48
N ARG A 29 -10.22 14.21 -24.76
CA ARG A 29 -8.94 14.30 -25.46
C ARG A 29 -7.81 14.26 -24.43
N ALA A 30 -7.44 13.07 -23.95
CA ALA A 30 -6.10 12.78 -23.41
C ALA A 30 -5.91 11.31 -22.96
N ALA A 31 -6.33 10.33 -23.75
CA ALA A 31 -5.89 8.94 -23.54
C ALA A 31 -4.47 8.67 -24.10
N ALA A 32 -3.82 9.65 -24.74
CA ALA A 32 -2.64 9.42 -25.57
C ALA A 32 -1.28 9.70 -24.90
N ASN A 33 -1.22 10.35 -23.73
CA ASN A 33 0.06 10.75 -23.09
C ASN A 33 0.19 10.31 -21.62
N ARG A 34 -0.67 9.41 -21.14
CA ARG A 34 -0.51 8.83 -19.80
C ARG A 34 0.24 7.50 -19.89
N PRO A 35 1.17 7.19 -18.95
CA PRO A 35 1.74 5.86 -18.86
C PRO A 35 0.61 4.88 -18.53
N MET A 36 0.46 3.85 -19.35
CA MET A 36 -0.46 2.75 -19.12
C MET A 36 0.30 1.60 -18.47
N TRP A 37 -0.40 0.76 -17.69
CA TRP A 37 0.23 -0.42 -17.06
C TRP A 37 0.84 -1.39 -18.08
N LEU A 38 0.23 -1.47 -19.27
CA LEU A 38 0.72 -2.22 -20.43
C LEU A 38 0.74 -1.31 -21.65
N ASN A 39 1.85 -1.32 -22.38
CA ASN A 39 2.01 -0.54 -23.61
C ASN A 39 0.94 -0.93 -24.63
N GLY A 40 0.12 0.04 -25.07
CA GLY A 40 -0.96 -0.18 -26.04
C GLY A 40 -2.29 -0.66 -25.45
N ALA A 41 -2.41 -0.87 -24.13
CA ALA A 41 -3.69 -1.18 -23.51
C ALA A 41 -4.64 0.02 -23.53
N LYS A 42 -5.93 -0.23 -23.81
CA LYS A 42 -6.98 0.78 -23.69
C LYS A 42 -7.46 0.84 -22.25
N ALA A 43 -7.49 2.03 -21.67
CA ALA A 43 -8.03 2.20 -20.33
C ALA A 43 -9.55 1.97 -20.32
N PRO A 44 -10.09 1.38 -19.23
CA PRO A 44 -11.52 1.35 -18.98
C PRO A 44 -12.14 2.77 -18.88
N ALA A 45 -13.41 2.92 -19.23
CA ALA A 45 -14.11 4.22 -19.29
C ALA A 45 -14.26 4.93 -17.94
N HIS A 46 -14.17 4.19 -16.84
CA HIS A 46 -14.18 4.73 -15.47
C HIS A 46 -12.80 5.23 -14.99
N LEU A 47 -11.72 4.90 -15.71
CA LEU A 47 -10.35 5.30 -15.41
C LEU A 47 -9.85 6.34 -16.42
N ASN A 48 -10.14 7.60 -16.13
CA ASN A 48 -9.91 8.73 -17.05
C ASN A 48 -8.64 9.55 -16.75
N GLY A 49 -7.81 9.12 -15.79
CA GLY A 49 -6.60 9.85 -15.38
C GLY A 49 -6.86 10.98 -14.38
N THR A 50 -8.11 11.15 -13.94
CA THR A 50 -8.51 12.15 -12.93
C THR A 50 -8.04 11.80 -11.52
N ILE A 51 -7.80 10.51 -11.28
CA ILE A 51 -7.41 9.98 -9.96
C ILE A 51 -5.87 9.97 -9.91
N PRO A 52 -5.26 10.43 -8.80
CA PRO A 52 -3.81 10.41 -8.67
C PRO A 52 -3.29 8.96 -8.74
N GLY A 53 -2.33 8.72 -9.63
CA GLY A 53 -1.74 7.39 -9.83
C GLY A 53 -2.55 6.43 -10.72
N ASP A 54 -3.44 6.93 -11.57
CA ASP A 54 -4.17 6.10 -12.54
C ASP A 54 -3.29 5.63 -13.71
N TYR A 55 -3.09 4.31 -13.80
CA TYR A 55 -2.38 3.61 -14.89
C TYR A 55 -3.32 2.76 -15.77
N GLY A 56 -4.65 2.87 -15.57
CA GLY A 56 -5.65 2.10 -16.31
C GLY A 56 -5.66 0.60 -15.99
N PHE A 57 -5.17 0.20 -14.81
CA PHE A 57 -5.12 -1.19 -14.37
C PHE A 57 -6.41 -1.56 -13.63
N ASP A 58 -7.34 -2.21 -14.31
CA ASP A 58 -8.51 -2.86 -13.72
C ASP A 58 -8.92 -4.08 -14.56
N PRO A 59 -8.20 -5.21 -14.44
CA PRO A 59 -8.51 -6.42 -15.20
C PRO A 59 -9.81 -7.10 -14.74
N LEU A 60 -10.28 -6.83 -13.52
CA LEU A 60 -11.45 -7.48 -12.91
C LEU A 60 -12.73 -6.62 -12.94
N GLY A 61 -12.64 -5.37 -13.39
CA GLY A 61 -13.79 -4.46 -13.52
C GLY A 61 -14.39 -4.01 -12.19
N LEU A 62 -13.61 -4.04 -11.10
CA LEU A 62 -14.10 -3.72 -9.75
C LEU A 62 -14.43 -2.22 -9.60
N GLY A 63 -13.85 -1.36 -10.46
CA GLY A 63 -13.99 0.09 -10.42
C GLY A 63 -15.18 0.66 -11.19
N THR A 64 -16.09 -0.18 -11.72
CA THR A 64 -17.20 0.26 -12.59
C THR A 64 -18.18 1.24 -11.93
N ASN A 65 -18.38 1.13 -10.60
CA ASN A 65 -19.28 2.01 -9.86
C ASN A 65 -18.52 3.21 -9.26
N PRO A 66 -18.88 4.46 -9.58
CA PRO A 66 -18.12 5.64 -9.16
C PRO A 66 -18.13 5.86 -7.64
N ASP A 67 -19.21 5.48 -6.94
CA ASP A 67 -19.29 5.63 -5.49
C ASP A 67 -18.37 4.65 -4.75
N ARG A 68 -18.29 3.41 -5.25
CA ARG A 68 -17.37 2.39 -4.70
C ARG A 68 -15.91 2.71 -5.05
N LEU A 69 -15.67 3.32 -6.21
CA LEU A 69 -14.33 3.69 -6.65
C LEU A 69 -13.68 4.69 -5.68
N LYS A 70 -14.43 5.67 -5.16
CA LYS A 70 -13.92 6.59 -4.12
C LYS A 70 -13.55 5.85 -2.83
N TRP A 71 -14.38 4.89 -2.43
CA TRP A 71 -14.09 4.03 -1.27
C TRP A 71 -12.84 3.17 -1.48
N TYR A 72 -12.66 2.58 -2.66
CA TYR A 72 -11.47 1.77 -2.97
C TYR A 72 -10.19 2.60 -3.02
N GLN A 73 -10.25 3.84 -3.51
CA GLN A 73 -9.11 4.76 -3.45
C GLN A 73 -8.71 5.03 -2.00
N GLU A 74 -9.68 5.32 -1.13
CA GLU A 74 -9.38 5.58 0.26
C GLU A 74 -8.87 4.32 0.99
N ALA A 75 -9.45 3.16 0.71
CA ALA A 75 -8.98 1.89 1.26
C ALA A 75 -7.54 1.58 0.80
N GLU A 76 -7.22 1.80 -0.47
CA GLU A 76 -5.86 1.68 -1.01
C GLU A 76 -4.89 2.61 -0.28
N LEU A 77 -5.29 3.86 -0.07
CA LEU A 77 -4.45 4.88 0.54
C LEU A 77 -4.20 4.59 2.03
N MET A 78 -5.21 4.12 2.76
CA MET A 78 -5.06 3.67 4.14
C MET A 78 -4.15 2.44 4.25
N ASN A 79 -4.40 1.40 3.47
CA ASN A 79 -3.53 0.21 3.44
C ASN A 79 -2.09 0.58 3.10
N GLY A 80 -1.90 1.50 2.15
CA GLY A 80 -0.62 2.07 1.77
C GLY A 80 0.09 2.79 2.91
N ARG A 81 -0.59 3.67 3.63
CA ARG A 81 -0.03 4.41 4.77
C ARG A 81 0.41 3.48 5.90
N PHE A 82 -0.43 2.51 6.27
CA PHE A 82 -0.05 1.49 7.25
C PHE A 82 1.10 0.61 6.77
N ALA A 83 1.12 0.23 5.49
CA ALA A 83 2.22 -0.54 4.92
C ALA A 83 3.55 0.25 4.90
N MET A 84 3.53 1.55 4.61
CA MET A 84 4.73 2.39 4.67
C MET A 84 5.30 2.47 6.09
N LEU A 85 4.45 2.65 7.10
CA LEU A 85 4.87 2.66 8.51
C LEU A 85 5.38 1.28 8.95
N GLY A 86 4.69 0.20 8.54
CA GLY A 86 5.10 -1.17 8.83
C GLY A 86 6.46 -1.52 8.22
N ALA A 87 6.66 -1.22 6.94
CA ALA A 87 7.93 -1.46 6.25
C ALA A 87 9.08 -0.66 6.87
N ALA A 88 8.84 0.61 7.21
CA ALA A 88 9.83 1.44 7.90
C ALA A 88 10.16 0.90 9.30
N GLY A 89 9.16 0.41 10.04
CA GLY A 89 9.35 -0.20 11.36
C GLY A 89 10.17 -1.49 11.30
N ILE A 90 9.89 -2.38 10.34
CA ILE A 90 10.63 -3.63 10.14
C ILE A 90 12.09 -3.33 9.79
N MET A 91 12.33 -2.49 8.78
CA MET A 91 13.69 -2.16 8.36
C MET A 91 14.45 -1.38 9.45
N GLY A 92 13.78 -0.44 10.12
CA GLY A 92 14.36 0.36 11.19
C GLY A 92 14.78 -0.51 12.39
N ALA A 93 13.96 -1.46 12.80
CA ALA A 93 14.27 -2.37 13.90
C ALA A 93 15.50 -3.26 13.59
N GLU A 94 15.63 -3.72 12.35
CA GLU A 94 16.76 -4.55 11.92
C GLU A 94 18.07 -3.74 11.79
N ILE A 95 18.00 -2.50 11.28
CA ILE A 95 19.17 -1.62 11.14
C ILE A 95 19.68 -1.15 12.50
N LEU A 96 18.77 -0.73 13.38
CA LEU A 96 19.12 -0.18 14.69
C LEU A 96 19.46 -1.28 15.72
N GLY A 97 19.18 -2.55 15.41
CA GLY A 97 19.50 -3.67 16.29
C GLY A 97 18.77 -3.62 17.64
N VAL A 98 17.64 -2.92 17.73
CA VAL A 98 16.91 -2.61 18.98
C VAL A 98 16.50 -3.88 19.74
N ASN A 99 16.42 -5.01 19.04
CA ASN A 99 15.99 -6.28 19.61
C ASN A 99 17.11 -7.31 19.82
N GLY A 100 18.37 -6.96 19.53
CA GLY A 100 19.44 -7.95 19.30
C GLY A 100 19.30 -8.52 17.88
N LYS A 101 20.41 -8.76 17.19
CA LYS A 101 20.43 -9.23 15.79
C LYS A 101 19.62 -10.52 15.54
N GLU A 102 19.35 -11.29 16.59
CA GLU A 102 18.67 -12.58 16.52
C GLU A 102 17.13 -12.46 16.57
N LEU A 103 16.59 -11.33 17.02
CA LEU A 103 15.15 -11.15 17.10
C LEU A 103 14.60 -10.50 15.83
N THR A 104 14.09 -11.38 15.00
CA THR A 104 13.35 -11.02 13.79
C THR A 104 12.06 -10.27 14.13
N TRP A 105 11.63 -9.40 13.23
CA TRP A 105 10.45 -8.54 13.42
C TRP A 105 9.16 -9.33 13.71
N TYR A 106 9.06 -10.58 13.26
CA TYR A 106 7.92 -11.47 13.52
C TYR A 106 7.97 -12.17 14.88
N GLN A 107 9.14 -12.30 15.50
CA GLN A 107 9.31 -12.81 16.87
C GLN A 107 9.22 -11.71 17.93
N ALA A 108 9.33 -10.43 17.52
CA ALA A 108 9.32 -9.30 18.43
C ALA A 108 8.07 -9.26 19.32
N GLY A 109 6.90 -9.65 18.79
CA GLY A 109 5.63 -9.64 19.55
C GLY A 109 5.50 -10.72 20.62
N ALA A 110 6.39 -11.73 20.64
CA ALA A 110 6.40 -12.80 21.65
C ALA A 110 7.28 -12.45 22.87
N LYS A 111 7.95 -11.30 22.85
CA LYS A 111 8.75 -10.83 24.00
C LYS A 111 7.85 -10.46 25.17
N GLU A 112 8.41 -10.62 26.36
CA GLU A 112 7.81 -10.05 27.56
C GLU A 112 7.92 -8.53 27.50
N TYR A 113 6.78 -7.87 27.70
CA TYR A 113 6.67 -6.42 27.81
C TYR A 113 6.27 -6.06 29.23
N ASP A 114 6.53 -4.81 29.63
CA ASP A 114 6.17 -4.29 30.96
C ASP A 114 4.68 -4.43 31.28
N ILE A 115 3.84 -4.48 30.24
CA ILE A 115 2.40 -4.69 30.34
C ILE A 115 2.08 -6.07 29.74
N PRO A 116 1.31 -6.93 30.45
CA PRO A 116 0.92 -8.22 29.91
C PRO A 116 0.11 -8.07 28.62
N LEU A 117 0.19 -9.09 27.75
CA LEU A 117 -0.36 -9.05 26.38
C LEU A 117 -1.85 -8.70 26.33
N LEU A 118 -2.66 -9.24 27.24
CA LEU A 118 -4.12 -9.08 27.20
C LEU A 118 -4.57 -7.63 27.47
N PRO A 119 -4.09 -6.94 28.53
CA PRO A 119 -4.30 -5.51 28.69
C PRO A 119 -3.73 -4.66 27.56
N LEU A 120 -2.58 -5.03 26.98
CA LEU A 120 -1.98 -4.30 25.86
C LEU A 120 -2.91 -4.30 24.64
N ILE A 121 -3.50 -5.45 24.30
CA ILE A 121 -4.48 -5.57 23.21
C ILE A 121 -5.73 -4.73 23.51
N ALA A 122 -6.22 -4.73 24.75
CA ALA A 122 -7.40 -3.94 25.13
C ALA A 122 -7.16 -2.42 25.00
N ILE A 123 -6.00 -1.94 25.48
CA ILE A 123 -5.61 -0.53 25.36
C ILE A 123 -5.43 -0.17 23.88
N GLN A 124 -4.76 -1.02 23.10
CA GLN A 124 -4.55 -0.79 21.67
C GLN A 124 -5.88 -0.73 20.91
N ALA A 125 -6.80 -1.66 21.18
CA ALA A 125 -8.12 -1.67 20.56
C ALA A 125 -8.95 -0.43 20.93
N ALA A 126 -8.88 0.04 22.18
CA ALA A 126 -9.58 1.24 22.63
C ALA A 126 -9.03 2.51 21.95
N VAL A 127 -7.70 2.66 21.91
CA VAL A 127 -7.05 3.84 21.31
C VAL A 127 -7.24 3.84 19.79
N MET A 128 -6.95 2.73 19.11
CA MET A 128 -7.13 2.63 17.65
C MET A 128 -8.60 2.74 17.26
N GLY A 129 -9.51 2.12 18.01
CA GLY A 129 -10.95 2.22 17.78
C GLY A 129 -11.47 3.66 17.90
N PHE A 130 -10.97 4.43 18.87
CA PHE A 130 -11.31 5.86 18.98
C PHE A 130 -10.79 6.68 17.79
N LEU A 131 -9.53 6.48 17.41
CA LEU A 131 -8.90 7.20 16.30
C LEU A 131 -9.57 6.86 14.95
N GLU A 132 -9.88 5.60 14.72
CA GLU A 132 -10.57 5.14 13.50
C GLU A 132 -12.01 5.63 13.46
N MET A 133 -12.73 5.67 14.59
CA MET A 133 -14.09 6.19 14.65
C MET A 133 -14.13 7.67 14.27
N LYS A 134 -13.20 8.48 14.79
CA LYS A 134 -13.09 9.90 14.43
C LYS A 134 -12.72 10.10 12.96
N ARG A 135 -11.80 9.30 12.43
CA ARG A 135 -11.46 9.31 11.01
C ARG A 135 -12.65 8.92 10.13
N TYR A 136 -13.40 7.88 10.51
CA TYR A 136 -14.54 7.39 9.75
C TYR A 136 -15.70 8.39 9.70
N GLN A 137 -15.99 9.05 10.83
CA GLN A 137 -16.93 10.17 10.88
C GLN A 137 -16.47 11.30 9.97
N GLY A 138 -15.20 11.70 10.06
CA GLY A 138 -14.63 12.72 9.20
C GLY A 138 -14.66 12.39 7.70
N TYR A 139 -14.45 11.12 7.33
CA TYR A 139 -14.59 10.67 5.95
C TYR A 139 -16.03 10.73 5.45
N LYS A 140 -17.02 10.35 6.28
CA LYS A 140 -18.44 10.47 5.92
C LYS A 140 -18.87 11.92 5.72
N ASP A 141 -18.37 12.82 6.55
CA ASP A 141 -18.78 14.23 6.54
C ASP A 141 -18.08 15.04 5.44
N LYS A 142 -16.79 14.79 5.19
CA LYS A 142 -15.94 15.61 4.30
C LYS A 142 -15.43 14.88 3.05
N GLY A 143 -15.60 13.56 2.96
CA GLY A 143 -15.19 12.76 1.79
C GLY A 143 -13.68 12.63 1.58
N VAL A 144 -12.86 13.11 2.53
CA VAL A 144 -11.40 13.04 2.53
C VAL A 144 -10.91 12.56 3.89
N THR A 145 -9.82 11.81 3.94
CA THR A 145 -9.22 11.42 5.22
C THR A 145 -8.35 12.50 5.82
N GLY A 146 -8.48 12.60 7.13
CA GLY A 146 -7.77 13.54 7.99
C GLY A 146 -7.60 12.94 9.36
N VAL A 147 -6.77 13.58 10.17
CA VAL A 147 -6.47 13.16 11.54
C VAL A 147 -7.04 14.23 12.47
N PHE A 148 -7.82 13.79 13.45
CA PHE A 148 -8.59 14.65 14.37
C PHE A 148 -9.60 15.58 13.66
N ASN A 149 -9.26 16.86 13.52
CA ASN A 149 -10.13 17.92 12.99
C ASN A 149 -9.60 18.52 11.67
N ASP A 150 -8.39 18.17 11.25
CA ASP A 150 -7.77 18.63 10.00
C ASP A 150 -8.00 17.62 8.89
N PHE A 151 -8.85 18.01 7.95
CA PHE A 151 -9.31 17.21 6.82
C PHE A 151 -9.13 18.01 5.52
N PRO A 152 -8.15 17.69 4.66
CA PRO A 152 -7.05 16.73 4.83
C PRO A 152 -6.02 17.18 5.88
N PHE A 153 -5.30 16.23 6.50
CA PHE A 153 -4.25 16.56 7.48
C PHE A 153 -3.04 17.17 6.75
N ASP A 154 -2.99 18.50 6.70
CA ASP A 154 -1.89 19.27 6.09
C ASP A 154 -1.43 20.41 7.01
N PRO A 155 -0.69 20.09 8.07
CA PRO A 155 -0.18 21.11 8.99
C PRO A 155 0.89 22.01 8.35
N ALA A 156 1.49 21.61 7.22
CA ALA A 156 2.61 22.31 6.58
C ALA A 156 2.24 23.01 5.26
N GLY A 157 1.01 22.85 4.76
CA GLY A 157 0.56 23.43 3.49
C GLY A 157 1.30 22.89 2.27
N MET A 158 1.92 21.72 2.36
CA MET A 158 2.81 21.17 1.32
C MET A 158 2.10 20.18 0.39
N LEU A 159 0.78 20.00 0.51
CA LEU A 159 0.01 19.12 -0.36
C LEU A 159 -0.12 19.71 -1.77
N SER A 160 0.66 19.19 -2.71
CA SER A 160 0.43 19.35 -4.15
C SER A 160 -0.12 18.06 -4.76
N GLU A 161 -0.81 18.17 -5.90
CA GLU A 161 -1.30 17.00 -6.65
C GLU A 161 -0.17 16.04 -7.04
N GLU A 162 1.05 16.56 -7.26
CA GLU A 162 2.23 15.74 -7.52
C GLU A 162 2.66 14.91 -6.29
N MET A 163 2.56 15.49 -5.09
CA MET A 163 2.90 14.80 -3.85
C MET A 163 1.90 13.70 -3.53
N LYS A 164 0.61 13.90 -3.83
CA LYS A 164 -0.41 12.83 -3.74
C LYS A 164 -0.10 11.67 -4.66
N VAL A 165 0.34 11.94 -5.90
CA VAL A 165 0.76 10.88 -6.83
C VAL A 165 1.98 10.12 -6.32
N LYS A 166 2.95 10.81 -5.69
CA LYS A 166 4.12 10.17 -5.07
C LYS A 166 3.72 9.33 -3.86
N GLU A 167 2.82 9.82 -3.02
CA GLU A 167 2.28 9.09 -1.88
C GLU A 167 1.67 7.76 -2.33
N VAL A 168 0.75 7.78 -3.32
CA VAL A 168 0.10 6.57 -3.83
C VAL A 168 1.12 5.58 -4.42
N LYS A 169 2.14 6.07 -5.14
CA LYS A 169 3.19 5.19 -5.71
C LYS A 169 4.03 4.53 -4.62
N ASN A 170 4.45 5.30 -3.61
CA ASN A 170 5.23 4.76 -2.49
C ASN A 170 4.38 3.81 -1.64
N ALA A 171 3.10 4.12 -1.44
CA ALA A 171 2.13 3.25 -0.79
C ALA A 171 1.99 1.90 -1.51
N ARG A 172 1.78 1.91 -2.83
CA ARG A 172 1.71 0.68 -3.64
C ARG A 172 2.98 -0.15 -3.56
N LEU A 173 4.14 0.51 -3.67
CA LEU A 173 5.44 -0.14 -3.52
C LEU A 173 5.60 -0.76 -2.13
N ALA A 174 5.19 -0.05 -1.07
CA ALA A 174 5.28 -0.53 0.30
C ALA A 174 4.37 -1.73 0.57
N MET A 175 3.15 -1.76 0.00
CA MET A 175 2.27 -2.93 0.10
C MET A 175 2.90 -4.17 -0.53
N VAL A 176 3.56 -4.03 -1.69
CA VAL A 176 4.30 -5.12 -2.33
C VAL A 176 5.53 -5.52 -1.50
N ALA A 177 6.25 -4.54 -0.93
CA ALA A 177 7.40 -4.81 -0.07
C ALA A 177 7.01 -5.60 1.19
N MET A 178 5.91 -5.24 1.85
CA MET A 178 5.39 -5.97 3.03
C MET A 178 5.03 -7.43 2.70
N PHE A 179 4.42 -7.67 1.54
CA PHE A 179 4.18 -9.03 1.05
C PHE A 179 5.49 -9.78 0.82
N GLY A 180 6.49 -9.11 0.22
CA GLY A 180 7.83 -9.63 0.04
C GLY A 180 8.54 -9.98 1.36
N PHE A 181 8.47 -9.12 2.36
CA PHE A 181 9.06 -9.37 3.69
C PHE A 181 8.42 -10.55 4.39
N THR A 182 7.10 -10.72 4.25
CA THR A 182 6.37 -11.87 4.80
C THR A 182 6.77 -13.16 4.09
N GLY A 183 6.86 -13.14 2.76
CA GLY A 183 7.31 -14.28 1.96
C GLY A 183 8.78 -14.66 2.23
N GLN A 184 9.66 -13.66 2.38
CA GLN A 184 11.05 -13.87 2.76
C GLN A 184 11.16 -14.47 4.16
N ALA A 185 10.43 -13.93 5.14
CA ALA A 185 10.42 -14.49 6.49
C ALA A 185 9.94 -15.96 6.51
N ALA A 186 8.94 -16.31 5.70
CA ALA A 186 8.43 -17.68 5.61
C ALA A 186 9.40 -18.67 4.94
N VAL A 187 10.19 -18.22 3.96
CA VAL A 187 11.08 -19.08 3.15
C VAL A 187 12.51 -19.13 3.71
N THR A 188 13.06 -18.00 4.13
CA THR A 188 14.46 -17.90 4.55
C THR A 188 14.64 -17.80 6.06
N GLY A 189 13.60 -17.45 6.83
CA GLY A 189 13.70 -17.28 8.28
C GLY A 189 14.64 -16.15 8.73
N ALA A 190 15.11 -15.32 7.79
CA ALA A 190 16.03 -14.21 8.05
C ALA A 190 15.35 -12.85 7.82
N GLY A 191 15.89 -11.81 8.43
CA GLY A 191 15.40 -10.44 8.26
C GLY A 191 15.55 -9.94 6.81
N PRO A 192 14.74 -8.97 6.37
CA PRO A 192 14.84 -8.41 5.01
C PRO A 192 16.20 -7.76 4.70
N VAL A 193 16.87 -7.13 5.68
CA VAL A 193 18.20 -6.53 5.46
C VAL A 193 19.29 -7.60 5.37
N GLU A 194 19.19 -8.68 6.15
CA GLU A 194 20.07 -9.84 6.03
C GLU A 194 19.89 -10.58 4.70
N ASN A 195 18.65 -10.78 4.26
CA ASN A 195 18.35 -11.34 2.94
C ASN A 195 18.92 -10.47 1.81
N LEU A 196 18.88 -9.13 1.97
CA LEU A 196 19.49 -8.23 1.00
C LEU A 196 21.03 -8.38 0.98
N LYS A 197 21.68 -8.44 2.14
CA LYS A 197 23.14 -8.63 2.22
C LYS A 197 23.58 -9.96 1.64
N SER A 198 22.83 -11.03 1.90
CA SER A 198 23.12 -12.37 1.36
C SER A 198 22.90 -12.44 -0.16
N HIS A 199 21.91 -11.72 -0.69
CA HIS A 199 21.75 -11.59 -2.14
C HIS A 199 22.88 -10.78 -2.78
N LEU A 200 23.33 -9.70 -2.14
CA LEU A 200 24.45 -8.88 -2.62
C LEU A 200 25.78 -9.64 -2.60
N SER A 201 26.00 -10.51 -1.62
CA SER A 201 27.23 -11.32 -1.56
C SER A 201 27.24 -12.46 -2.59
N ASN A 202 26.08 -13.07 -2.88
CA ASN A 202 25.95 -14.17 -3.83
C ASN A 202 24.67 -14.06 -4.66
N PRO A 203 24.66 -13.24 -5.74
CA PRO A 203 23.44 -12.94 -6.49
C PRO A 203 22.85 -14.15 -7.23
N PHE A 204 23.70 -15.08 -7.67
CA PHE A 204 23.26 -16.29 -8.37
C PHE A 204 22.90 -17.45 -7.42
N GLY A 205 23.44 -17.43 -6.20
CA GLY A 205 23.15 -18.45 -5.17
C GLY A 205 21.87 -18.14 -4.40
N ASN A 206 21.71 -16.90 -3.94
CA ASN A 206 20.60 -16.48 -3.08
C ASN A 206 19.46 -15.84 -3.87
N ASN A 207 18.85 -16.60 -4.77
CA ASN A 207 17.67 -16.17 -5.51
C ASN A 207 16.40 -16.85 -4.95
N ILE A 208 15.22 -16.43 -5.43
CA ILE A 208 13.94 -16.98 -4.98
C ILE A 208 13.86 -18.49 -5.23
N ILE A 209 14.34 -18.95 -6.39
CA ILE A 209 14.26 -20.36 -6.80
C ILE A 209 15.09 -21.24 -5.86
N ASN A 210 16.35 -20.90 -5.66
CA ASN A 210 17.27 -21.63 -4.78
C ASN A 210 16.83 -21.54 -3.32
N SER A 211 16.33 -20.39 -2.86
CA SER A 211 15.84 -20.25 -1.49
C SER A 211 14.59 -21.10 -1.23
N VAL A 212 13.69 -21.24 -2.21
CA VAL A 212 12.52 -22.11 -2.10
C VAL A 212 12.91 -23.58 -2.18
N LEU A 213 13.88 -23.94 -3.00
CA LEU A 213 14.37 -25.32 -3.10
C LEU A 213 15.15 -25.78 -1.86
N THR A 214 15.77 -24.84 -1.14
CA THR A 214 16.57 -25.12 0.07
C THR A 214 15.83 -24.82 1.38
N ILE A 215 14.49 -24.71 1.36
CA ILE A 215 13.69 -24.42 2.58
C ILE A 215 13.97 -25.46 3.68
N GLN A 216 14.10 -26.74 3.31
CA GLN A 216 14.41 -27.84 4.24
C GLN A 216 15.73 -27.64 5.00
N ASP A 217 16.65 -26.83 4.46
CA ASP A 217 17.96 -26.58 5.05
C ASP A 217 17.96 -25.38 6.00
N LYS A 218 16.91 -24.54 5.94
CA LYS A 218 16.82 -23.27 6.69
C LYS A 218 15.81 -23.29 7.83
N LEU A 219 15.00 -24.34 7.93
CA LEU A 219 14.15 -24.55 9.09
C LEU A 219 14.97 -25.21 10.21
N PRO A 220 14.79 -24.81 11.49
CA PRO A 220 15.25 -25.64 12.60
C PRO A 220 14.54 -26.98 12.47
N ASP A 221 15.33 -28.03 12.31
CA ASP A 221 14.86 -29.37 11.97
C ASP A 221 13.67 -29.77 12.87
N PRO A 222 12.50 -30.15 12.32
CA PRO A 222 11.62 -31.02 13.08
C PRO A 222 12.38 -32.33 13.17
N GLY A 223 12.98 -32.65 14.32
CA GLY A 223 13.99 -33.71 14.60
C GLY A 223 13.78 -35.11 13.99
N PHE A 224 13.65 -35.20 12.68
CA PHE A 224 13.30 -36.36 11.88
C PHE A 224 14.02 -36.34 10.52
N ALA A 225 14.44 -35.19 10.00
CA ALA A 225 14.97 -35.10 8.63
C ALA A 225 16.51 -35.06 8.52
N LYS A 226 17.25 -34.69 9.58
CA LYS A 226 18.71 -34.45 9.49
C LYS A 226 19.54 -34.79 10.71
N THR A 227 19.15 -35.81 11.49
CA THR A 227 20.20 -36.66 12.07
C THR A 227 20.80 -37.44 10.90
N THR A 228 21.66 -36.79 10.10
CA THR A 228 22.51 -37.50 9.16
C THR A 228 23.17 -38.61 9.97
N ALA A 229 23.05 -39.85 9.51
CA ALA A 229 23.58 -41.06 10.15
C ALA A 229 25.03 -40.90 10.65
N VAL A 230 25.78 -39.95 10.08
CA VAL A 230 27.10 -39.51 10.53
C VAL A 230 27.12 -38.98 11.97
N GLN A 231 26.19 -38.11 12.40
CA GLN A 231 26.19 -37.57 13.77
C GLN A 231 25.78 -38.62 14.80
N ALA A 232 24.78 -39.46 14.48
CA ALA A 232 24.41 -40.59 15.34
C ALA A 232 25.53 -41.64 15.48
N VAL A 233 26.33 -41.85 14.43
CA VAL A 233 27.52 -42.74 14.48
C VAL A 233 28.67 -42.08 15.24
N VAL A 234 28.84 -40.76 15.14
CA VAL A 234 29.85 -40.00 15.92
C VAL A 234 29.50 -40.00 17.40
N ASP A 235 28.24 -39.80 17.76
CA ASP A 235 27.78 -39.82 19.15
C ASP A 235 27.82 -41.25 19.72
N ALA A 236 27.46 -42.28 18.94
CA ALA A 236 27.61 -43.67 19.34
C ALA A 236 29.08 -44.13 19.45
N ALA A 237 29.99 -43.60 18.63
CA ALA A 237 31.42 -43.84 18.74
C ALA A 237 32.03 -43.15 19.97
N ALA A 238 31.51 -41.98 20.36
CA ALA A 238 31.92 -41.29 21.58
C ALA A 238 31.50 -42.06 22.84
N ASP A 239 30.28 -42.59 22.88
CA ASP A 239 29.79 -43.39 24.01
C ASP A 239 30.50 -44.76 24.13
N ALA A 240 30.88 -45.38 23.00
CA ALA A 240 31.65 -46.62 23.02
C ALA A 240 33.09 -46.44 23.57
N ALA A 241 33.69 -45.25 23.39
CA ALA A 241 35.02 -44.95 23.92
C ALA A 241 35.03 -44.72 25.44
N VAL A 242 33.92 -44.24 26.01
CA VAL A 242 33.77 -43.99 27.46
C VAL A 242 33.56 -45.29 28.26
N LEU A 243 33.03 -46.35 27.62
CA LEU A 243 32.81 -47.66 28.27
C LEU A 243 34.05 -48.58 28.29
N THR A 244 35.17 -48.14 27.70
CA THR A 244 36.44 -48.88 27.65
C THR A 244 37.56 -48.30 28.53
N GLN A 245 37.25 -47.40 29.46
CA GLN A 245 38.11 -46.99 30.57
C GLN A 245 37.52 -47.46 31.90
#